data_AF-A0A1V0B9C7-F1
#
_entry.id   AF-A0A1V0B9C7-F1
#
_cell.length_a   1.000
_cell.length_b   1.000
_cell.length_c   1.000
_cell.angle_alpha   90.00
_cell.angle_beta   90.00
_cell.angle_gamma   90.00
#
_symmetry.space_group_name_H-M   'P 1'
#
loop_
_entity.id
_entity.type
_entity.pdbx_description
1 polymer ?
#
loop_
_entity_poly.entity_id
_entity_poly.type
_entity_poly.pdbx_seq_one_letter_code
_entity_poly.pdbx_strand_id
1 'polypeptide(L)'
;MTAQASFNPKAFRDALSTFTTGVTIITTRNSDGEPVGITANSFNSVSLNPPLVLWSLAKSAFSLEAFSSNKHWNVHVLSTEQETLSGRFASRGEDKFAGIDLDRGINDIPLLHNCTARFQCRTAFMYEGGDHVIFVGEVLGFDKSELPPLAFQSGQYALAARKPREGVRLSNAQEHPPECSYTEDLLGYLAGRAHYQLVAYLRTLLQNHRLDEHAFFVLSVLSIQDKLTLEQINHYVAYTGREVNLALMLFLEKQGYVVMERKGNRDRYVLTAEGREVSLEHVALAKAVEQQVTEKLGAGDSQALKILLKRLIQATDPGIPDLWTTEDSPILTNPTSEVPS
;
A
#
# COMPACT_ATOMS: atom_id res chain seq x y z
N MET A 1 23.86 -11.60 41.72
CA MET A 1 23.71 -12.48 40.55
C MET A 1 24.43 -11.82 39.39
N THR A 2 25.29 -12.59 38.75
CA THR A 2 26.33 -12.19 37.79
C THR A 2 25.78 -11.47 36.57
N ALA A 3 26.38 -10.32 36.24
CA ALA A 3 26.12 -9.56 35.03
C ALA A 3 26.23 -10.47 33.80
N GLN A 4 25.09 -10.65 33.13
CA GLN A 4 24.95 -11.35 31.85
C GLN A 4 25.86 -10.67 30.83
N ALA A 5 26.53 -11.46 29.96
CA ALA A 5 27.51 -11.00 28.99
C ALA A 5 27.12 -9.66 28.34
N SER A 6 28.08 -8.73 28.21
CA SER A 6 27.87 -7.37 27.71
C SER A 6 27.52 -7.35 26.21
N PHE A 7 26.35 -7.84 25.86
CA PHE A 7 25.82 -7.74 24.51
C PHE A 7 25.47 -6.29 24.23
N ASN A 8 25.86 -5.78 23.06
CA ASN A 8 25.41 -4.49 22.59
C ASN A 8 23.88 -4.55 22.39
N PRO A 9 23.06 -3.80 23.16
CA PRO A 9 21.60 -3.88 23.07
C PRO A 9 21.07 -3.49 21.69
N LYS A 10 21.77 -2.59 20.98
CA LYS A 10 21.42 -2.20 19.61
C LYS A 10 21.60 -3.39 18.66
N ALA A 11 22.76 -4.06 18.70
CA ALA A 11 23.01 -5.22 17.86
C ALA A 11 22.03 -6.38 18.13
N PHE A 12 21.65 -6.59 19.39
CA PHE A 12 20.62 -7.58 19.74
C PHE A 12 19.25 -7.21 19.18
N ARG A 13 18.84 -5.94 19.31
CA ARG A 13 17.58 -5.44 18.72
C ARG A 13 17.58 -5.55 17.20
N ASP A 14 18.70 -5.20 16.55
CA ASP A 14 18.85 -5.30 15.10
C ASP A 14 18.71 -6.75 14.64
N ALA A 15 19.32 -7.71 15.35
CA ALA A 15 19.14 -9.14 15.08
C ALA A 15 17.68 -9.59 15.25
N LEU A 16 17.01 -9.19 16.33
CA LEU A 16 15.59 -9.52 16.56
C LEU A 16 14.69 -8.93 15.46
N SER A 17 15.01 -7.73 14.96
CA SER A 17 14.21 -7.06 13.94
C SER A 17 14.19 -7.80 12.59
N THR A 18 15.12 -8.74 12.35
CA THR A 18 15.11 -9.56 11.13
C THR A 18 13.93 -10.53 11.06
N PHE A 19 13.36 -10.89 12.21
CA PHE A 19 12.15 -11.71 12.27
C PHE A 19 10.93 -10.88 11.85
N THR A 20 10.37 -11.22 10.69
CA THR A 20 9.21 -10.50 10.14
C THR A 20 7.97 -10.78 10.97
N THR A 21 7.26 -9.72 11.33
CA THR A 21 6.03 -9.79 12.13
C THR A 21 4.92 -9.01 11.44
N GLY A 22 3.67 -9.34 11.76
CA GLY A 22 2.57 -8.41 11.52
C GLY A 22 2.62 -7.27 12.54
N VAL A 23 1.97 -6.15 12.22
CA VAL A 23 1.79 -5.04 13.17
C VAL A 23 0.43 -5.16 13.83
N THR A 24 0.39 -5.01 15.16
CA THR A 24 -0.87 -5.00 15.91
C THR A 24 -1.07 -3.74 16.72
N ILE A 25 -2.32 -3.37 16.97
CA ILE A 25 -2.68 -2.43 18.04
C ILE A 25 -3.46 -3.20 19.10
N ILE A 26 -2.98 -3.11 20.34
CA ILE A 26 -3.67 -3.67 21.49
C ILE A 26 -4.45 -2.55 22.17
N THR A 27 -5.73 -2.78 22.45
CA THR A 27 -6.59 -1.78 23.12
C THR A 27 -7.22 -2.32 24.39
N THR A 28 -7.49 -1.42 25.32
CA THR A 28 -8.24 -1.64 26.56
C THR A 28 -8.93 -0.35 27.00
N ARG A 29 -9.47 -0.30 28.21
CA ARG A 29 -9.88 0.94 28.89
C ARG A 29 -9.17 1.07 30.24
N ASN A 30 -8.83 2.30 30.63
CA ASN A 30 -8.32 2.60 31.97
C ASN A 30 -9.44 2.55 33.02
N SER A 31 -9.10 2.82 34.29
CA SER A 31 -10.05 2.87 35.41
C SER A 31 -11.15 3.90 35.25
N ASP A 32 -10.88 5.00 34.54
CA ASP A 32 -11.83 6.08 34.29
C ASP A 32 -12.74 5.78 33.08
N GLY A 33 -12.54 4.63 32.44
CA GLY A 33 -13.29 4.19 31.26
C GLY A 33 -12.81 4.80 29.95
N GLU A 34 -11.69 5.52 29.93
CA GLU A 34 -11.11 6.09 28.71
C GLU A 34 -10.38 5.01 27.89
N PRO A 35 -10.46 5.07 26.55
CA PRO A 35 -9.80 4.10 25.69
C PRO A 35 -8.28 4.25 25.75
N VAL A 36 -7.58 3.12 25.91
CA VAL A 36 -6.12 3.04 25.90
C VAL A 36 -5.71 2.11 24.78
N GLY A 37 -4.64 2.46 24.06
CA GLY A 37 -4.11 1.60 23.02
C GLY A 37 -2.63 1.81 22.74
N ILE A 38 -2.00 0.75 22.26
CA ILE A 38 -0.56 0.74 21.96
C ILE A 38 -0.28 -0.16 20.75
N THR A 39 0.63 0.29 19.89
CA THR A 39 1.17 -0.53 18.81
C THR A 39 2.14 -1.57 19.39
N ALA A 40 1.97 -2.83 19.00
CA ALA A 40 2.84 -3.94 19.39
C ALA A 40 3.10 -4.86 18.20
N ASN A 41 4.32 -5.38 18.10
CA ASN A 41 4.69 -6.44 17.17
C ASN A 41 5.22 -7.70 17.90
N SER A 42 5.05 -7.75 19.22
CA SER A 42 5.37 -8.89 20.08
C SER A 42 4.24 -9.93 20.15
N PHE A 43 3.14 -9.71 19.40
CA PHE A 43 1.98 -10.58 19.37
C PHE A 43 2.28 -11.95 18.73
N ASN A 44 1.75 -13.03 19.31
CA ASN A 44 1.82 -14.36 18.72
C ASN A 44 0.66 -15.28 19.18
N SER A 45 0.35 -16.32 18.41
CA SER A 45 -0.56 -17.39 18.81
C SER A 45 0.13 -18.38 19.75
N VAL A 46 -0.61 -18.92 20.73
CA VAL A 46 -0.09 -19.85 21.74
C VAL A 46 -0.75 -21.22 21.65
N SER A 47 -2.09 -21.27 21.61
CA SER A 47 -2.85 -22.51 21.68
C SER A 47 -4.14 -22.39 20.88
N LEU A 48 -4.61 -23.50 20.30
CA LEU A 48 -5.92 -23.60 19.64
C LEU A 48 -7.02 -24.07 20.60
N ASN A 49 -6.69 -24.89 21.61
CA ASN A 49 -7.66 -25.37 22.61
C ASN A 49 -7.01 -25.48 24.01
N PRO A 50 -7.32 -24.58 24.96
CA PRO A 50 -8.15 -23.38 24.77
C PRO A 50 -7.49 -22.39 23.79
N PRO A 51 -8.26 -21.50 23.13
CA PRO A 51 -7.72 -20.55 22.17
C PRO A 51 -6.94 -19.45 22.89
N LEU A 52 -5.61 -19.51 22.86
CA LEU A 52 -4.73 -18.58 23.57
C LEU A 52 -3.84 -17.81 22.60
N VAL A 53 -3.64 -16.53 22.89
CA VAL A 53 -2.67 -15.63 22.25
C VAL A 53 -1.82 -14.93 23.30
N LEU A 54 -0.68 -14.38 22.92
CA LEU A 54 0.16 -13.59 23.80
C LEU A 54 0.69 -12.31 23.14
N TRP A 55 1.13 -11.38 23.97
CA TRP A 55 1.96 -10.24 23.58
C TRP A 55 2.75 -9.74 24.79
N SER A 56 3.75 -8.91 24.56
CA SER A 56 4.62 -8.35 25.61
C SER A 56 4.53 -6.84 25.65
N LEU A 57 4.34 -6.28 26.85
CA LEU A 57 4.29 -4.84 27.12
C LEU A 57 5.46 -4.42 28.01
N ALA A 58 6.16 -3.35 27.63
CA ALA A 58 7.25 -2.82 28.44
C ALA A 58 6.75 -2.35 29.81
N LYS A 59 7.50 -2.65 30.88
CA LYS A 59 7.16 -2.22 32.23
C LYS A 59 7.18 -0.70 32.42
N SER A 60 7.89 0.00 31.53
CA SER A 60 7.96 1.46 31.50
C SER A 60 6.81 2.12 30.71
N ALA A 61 5.91 1.34 30.11
CA ALA A 61 4.79 1.88 29.35
C ALA A 61 3.73 2.51 30.28
N PHE A 62 3.31 3.73 29.97
CA PHE A 62 2.23 4.42 30.70
C PHE A 62 0.91 3.63 30.69
N SER A 63 0.68 2.79 29.68
CA SER A 63 -0.51 1.96 29.56
C SER A 63 -0.48 0.69 30.42
N LEU A 64 0.62 0.38 31.11
CA LEU A 64 0.77 -0.87 31.87
C LEU A 64 -0.33 -1.04 32.92
N GLU A 65 -0.66 0.02 33.66
CA GLU A 65 -1.69 -0.02 34.70
C GLU A 65 -3.07 -0.33 34.12
N ALA A 66 -3.43 0.27 32.98
CA ALA A 66 -4.70 0.00 32.31
C ALA A 66 -4.82 -1.48 31.89
N PHE A 67 -3.77 -2.05 31.29
CA PHE A 67 -3.78 -3.46 30.89
C PHE A 67 -3.69 -4.44 32.06
N SER A 68 -3.05 -4.05 33.17
CA SER A 68 -2.92 -4.91 34.36
C SER A 68 -4.18 -4.93 35.21
N SER A 69 -4.91 -3.82 35.26
CA SER A 69 -6.16 -3.70 36.04
C SER A 69 -7.37 -4.20 35.27
N ASN A 70 -7.44 -3.98 33.95
CA ASN A 70 -8.54 -4.43 33.11
C ASN A 70 -8.27 -5.84 32.56
N LYS A 71 -9.21 -6.75 32.82
CA LYS A 71 -9.09 -8.15 32.37
C LYS A 71 -9.39 -8.35 30.88
N HIS A 72 -9.89 -7.34 30.17
CA HIS A 72 -10.26 -7.45 28.76
C HIS A 72 -9.46 -6.50 27.89
N TRP A 73 -9.04 -7.00 26.74
CA TRP A 73 -8.28 -6.27 25.75
C TRP A 73 -8.51 -6.87 24.37
N ASN A 74 -8.34 -6.04 23.35
CA ASN A 74 -8.50 -6.47 21.96
C ASN A 74 -7.17 -6.37 21.22
N VAL A 75 -6.92 -7.31 20.32
CA VAL A 75 -5.80 -7.30 19.36
C VAL A 75 -6.35 -6.93 18.00
N HIS A 76 -5.71 -5.98 17.33
CA HIS A 76 -6.05 -5.58 15.97
C HIS A 76 -4.85 -5.84 15.08
N VAL A 77 -4.91 -6.84 14.21
CA VAL A 77 -3.89 -7.07 13.18
C VAL A 77 -4.12 -6.06 12.07
N LEU A 78 -3.20 -5.12 11.91
CA LEU A 78 -3.38 -3.98 11.01
C LEU A 78 -3.26 -4.39 9.55
N SER A 79 -4.05 -3.75 8.69
CA SER A 79 -3.92 -3.85 7.25
C SER A 79 -2.87 -2.89 6.69
N THR A 80 -2.40 -3.12 5.47
CA THR A 80 -1.37 -2.29 4.81
C THR A 80 -1.72 -0.79 4.78
N GLU A 81 -2.99 -0.44 4.72
CA GLU A 81 -3.46 0.95 4.67
C GLU A 81 -3.37 1.67 6.03
N GLN A 82 -3.12 0.94 7.12
CA GLN A 82 -3.14 1.45 8.49
C GLN A 82 -1.75 1.81 9.03
N GLU A 83 -0.78 2.12 8.15
CA GLU A 83 0.56 2.56 8.53
C GLU A 83 0.54 3.81 9.42
N THR A 84 -0.25 4.82 9.04
CA THR A 84 -0.42 6.05 9.83
C THR A 84 -1.01 5.76 11.20
N LEU A 85 -1.95 4.81 11.28
CA LEU A 85 -2.57 4.38 12.53
C LEU A 85 -1.55 3.69 13.45
N SER A 86 -0.72 2.80 12.90
CA SER A 86 0.40 2.18 13.61
C SER A 86 1.34 3.23 14.22
N GLY A 87 1.74 4.23 13.44
CA GLY A 87 2.59 5.33 13.92
C GLY A 87 1.92 6.14 15.04
N ARG A 88 0.63 6.44 14.89
CA ARG A 88 -0.16 7.16 15.90
C ARG A 88 -0.23 6.42 17.24
N PHE A 89 -0.40 5.10 17.22
CA PHE A 89 -0.48 4.31 18.45
C PHE A 89 0.88 3.95 19.05
N ALA A 90 1.96 4.05 18.27
CA ALA A 90 3.34 3.91 18.73
C ALA A 90 3.91 5.18 19.39
N SER A 91 3.39 6.36 19.04
CA SER A 91 3.88 7.63 19.60
C SER A 91 3.49 7.83 21.06
N ARG A 92 4.19 8.76 21.73
CA ARG A 92 3.82 9.29 23.05
C ARG A 92 2.97 10.55 22.84
N GLY A 93 1.89 10.71 23.59
CA GLY A 93 1.02 11.89 23.49
C GLY A 93 -0.40 11.58 23.92
N GLU A 94 -1.18 12.65 24.08
CA GLU A 94 -2.60 12.60 24.45
C GLU A 94 -3.49 12.36 23.21
N ASP A 95 -4.65 11.77 23.46
CA ASP A 95 -5.75 11.50 22.52
C ASP A 95 -5.40 10.72 21.22
N LYS A 96 -4.89 9.50 21.40
CA LYS A 96 -4.67 8.53 20.31
C LYS A 96 -5.95 8.07 19.60
N PHE A 97 -7.11 8.32 20.19
CA PHE A 97 -8.41 7.87 19.66
C PHE A 97 -9.23 8.99 19.01
N ALA A 98 -8.83 10.25 19.13
CA ALA A 98 -9.48 11.40 18.49
C ALA A 98 -9.82 11.15 17.01
N GLY A 99 -11.10 11.32 16.66
CA GLY A 99 -11.58 11.20 15.29
C GLY A 99 -11.55 9.78 14.71
N ILE A 100 -11.31 8.75 15.53
CA ILE A 100 -11.39 7.35 15.12
C ILE A 100 -12.78 6.83 15.49
N ASP A 101 -13.50 6.28 14.50
CA ASP A 101 -14.72 5.54 14.74
C ASP A 101 -14.41 4.15 15.32
N LEU A 102 -15.17 3.74 16.33
CA LEU A 102 -14.88 2.57 17.14
C LEU A 102 -16.12 1.68 17.27
N ASP A 103 -15.95 0.41 16.95
CA ASP A 103 -16.90 -0.62 17.33
C ASP A 103 -16.81 -0.89 18.84
N ARG A 104 -17.92 -1.35 19.42
CA ARG A 104 -17.96 -1.85 20.80
C ARG A 104 -17.66 -3.33 20.83
N GLY A 105 -16.52 -3.70 21.41
CA GLY A 105 -16.18 -5.09 21.70
C GLY A 105 -16.85 -5.61 22.97
N ILE A 106 -16.52 -6.85 23.32
CA ILE A 106 -16.87 -7.48 24.59
C ILE A 106 -16.37 -6.60 25.73
N ASN A 107 -17.26 -6.33 26.71
CA ASN A 107 -17.02 -5.43 27.83
C ASN A 107 -16.66 -3.98 27.43
N ASP A 108 -17.22 -3.52 26.31
CA ASP A 108 -17.09 -2.15 25.80
C ASP A 108 -15.64 -1.76 25.44
N ILE A 109 -14.74 -2.73 25.32
CA ILE A 109 -13.35 -2.52 24.89
C ILE A 109 -13.36 -2.06 23.42
N PRO A 110 -12.63 -0.99 23.07
CA PRO A 110 -12.71 -0.40 21.74
C PRO A 110 -12.16 -1.33 20.66
N LEU A 111 -12.90 -1.43 19.56
CA LEU A 111 -12.53 -2.17 18.36
C LEU A 111 -12.27 -1.21 17.20
N LEU A 112 -11.08 -1.30 16.60
CA LEU A 112 -10.72 -0.55 15.38
C LEU A 112 -11.34 -1.19 14.15
N HIS A 113 -11.62 -0.38 13.12
CA HIS A 113 -12.10 -0.86 11.81
C HIS A 113 -10.96 -1.14 10.84
N ASN A 114 -11.29 -1.75 9.70
CA ASN A 114 -10.40 -1.96 8.55
C ASN A 114 -9.10 -2.74 8.87
N CYS A 115 -9.15 -3.57 9.91
CA CYS A 115 -8.07 -4.48 10.28
C CYS A 115 -8.15 -5.77 9.47
N THR A 116 -7.01 -6.43 9.28
CA THR A 116 -6.95 -7.77 8.69
C THR A 116 -7.64 -8.80 9.59
N ALA A 117 -7.43 -8.69 10.91
CA ALA A 117 -8.12 -9.52 11.89
C ALA A 117 -8.26 -8.80 13.22
N ARG A 118 -9.27 -9.17 14.00
CA ARG A 118 -9.49 -8.66 15.35
C ARG A 118 -9.73 -9.83 16.30
N PHE A 119 -9.11 -9.79 17.47
CA PHE A 119 -9.28 -10.78 18.52
C PHE A 119 -9.70 -10.08 19.80
N GLN A 120 -10.78 -10.54 20.41
CA GLN A 120 -11.31 -10.03 21.67
C GLN A 120 -10.91 -10.99 22.77
N CYS A 121 -10.09 -10.53 23.71
CA CYS A 121 -9.39 -11.39 24.65
C CYS A 121 -9.75 -11.07 26.10
N ARG A 122 -9.65 -12.10 26.94
CA ARG A 122 -9.59 -11.96 28.40
C ARG A 122 -8.23 -12.43 28.90
N THR A 123 -7.57 -11.66 29.75
CA THR A 123 -6.32 -12.06 30.40
C THR A 123 -6.50 -13.37 31.16
N ALA A 124 -5.79 -14.40 30.74
CA ALA A 124 -5.70 -15.68 31.41
C ALA A 124 -4.50 -15.71 32.37
N PHE A 125 -3.34 -15.22 31.90
CA PHE A 125 -2.11 -15.19 32.69
C PHE A 125 -1.28 -13.94 32.40
N MET A 126 -0.48 -13.54 33.40
CA MET A 126 0.55 -12.52 33.26
C MET A 126 1.86 -13.08 33.81
N TYR A 127 2.94 -12.92 33.04
CA TYR A 127 4.27 -13.40 33.43
C TYR A 127 5.30 -12.29 33.37
N GLU A 128 6.26 -12.36 34.29
CA GLU A 128 7.44 -11.50 34.27
C GLU A 128 8.38 -11.94 33.13
N GLY A 129 8.71 -11.00 32.24
CA GLY A 129 9.53 -11.23 31.04
C GLY A 129 10.72 -10.27 30.96
N GLY A 130 11.50 -10.17 32.03
CA GLY A 130 12.62 -9.21 32.11
C GLY A 130 12.13 -7.78 32.28
N ASP A 131 12.37 -6.91 31.29
CA ASP A 131 11.88 -5.52 31.26
C ASP A 131 10.44 -5.40 30.71
N HIS A 132 9.82 -6.51 30.33
CA HIS A 132 8.43 -6.59 29.87
C HIS A 132 7.56 -7.46 30.79
N VAL A 133 6.24 -7.27 30.68
CA VAL A 133 5.21 -8.20 31.17
C VAL A 133 4.61 -8.91 29.97
N ILE A 134 4.54 -10.23 30.03
CA ILE A 134 3.92 -11.08 29.00
C ILE A 134 2.46 -11.29 29.39
N PHE A 135 1.55 -10.83 28.55
CA PHE A 135 0.11 -11.06 28.69
C PHE A 135 -0.29 -12.26 27.85
N VAL A 136 -0.92 -13.25 28.48
CA VAL A 136 -1.57 -14.37 27.78
C VAL A 136 -3.07 -14.21 27.89
N GLY A 137 -3.74 -14.15 26.74
CA GLY A 137 -5.18 -13.94 26.64
C GLY A 137 -5.90 -15.14 26.06
N GLU A 138 -7.04 -15.47 26.64
CA GLU A 138 -8.03 -16.37 26.05
C GLU A 138 -8.90 -15.58 25.07
N VAL A 139 -8.99 -16.07 23.83
CA VAL A 139 -9.80 -15.44 22.78
C VAL A 139 -11.26 -15.80 22.99
N LEU A 140 -12.10 -14.80 23.24
CA LEU A 140 -13.54 -14.92 23.46
C LEU A 140 -14.35 -14.72 22.17
N GLY A 141 -13.79 -13.98 21.21
CA GLY A 141 -14.39 -13.72 19.91
C GLY A 141 -13.35 -13.20 18.93
N PHE A 142 -13.55 -13.42 17.64
CA PHE A 142 -12.66 -12.92 16.60
C PHE A 142 -13.40 -12.71 15.29
N ASP A 143 -12.85 -11.85 14.45
CA ASP A 143 -13.26 -11.68 13.06
C ASP A 143 -12.03 -11.44 12.16
N LYS A 144 -12.22 -11.62 10.85
CA LYS A 144 -11.19 -11.38 9.85
C LYS A 144 -11.79 -10.72 8.62
N SER A 145 -10.96 -9.96 7.92
CA SER A 145 -11.23 -9.45 6.58
C SER A 145 -10.28 -10.10 5.56
N GLU A 146 -10.43 -9.74 4.29
CA GLU A 146 -9.48 -10.11 3.22
C GLU A 146 -8.43 -9.02 2.97
N LEU A 147 -8.38 -7.99 3.82
CA LEU A 147 -7.41 -6.90 3.69
C LEU A 147 -5.99 -7.42 3.95
N PRO A 148 -5.01 -7.07 3.09
CA PRO A 148 -3.63 -7.53 3.25
C PRO A 148 -3.00 -6.99 4.55
N PRO A 149 -2.24 -7.81 5.29
CA PRO A 149 -1.66 -7.40 6.57
C PRO A 149 -0.46 -6.45 6.38
N LEU A 150 -0.33 -5.49 7.28
CA LEU A 150 0.87 -4.67 7.42
C LEU A 150 1.99 -5.51 8.05
N ALA A 151 3.11 -5.65 7.34
CA ALA A 151 4.28 -6.34 7.85
C ALA A 151 5.33 -5.34 8.39
N PHE A 152 6.14 -5.80 9.32
CA PHE A 152 7.26 -5.04 9.87
C PHE A 152 8.51 -5.92 9.93
N GLN A 153 9.59 -5.42 9.36
CA GLN A 153 10.87 -6.12 9.28
C GLN A 153 12.02 -5.10 9.28
N SER A 154 13.07 -5.39 10.04
CA SER A 154 14.31 -4.60 10.06
C SER A 154 14.11 -3.10 10.30
N GLY A 155 13.14 -2.75 11.16
CA GLY A 155 12.83 -1.36 11.51
C GLY A 155 11.99 -0.61 10.48
N GLN A 156 11.49 -1.28 9.43
CA GLN A 156 10.69 -0.68 8.38
C GLN A 156 9.38 -1.45 8.17
N TYR A 157 8.35 -0.73 7.72
CA TYR A 157 7.15 -1.38 7.19
C TYR A 157 7.50 -2.10 5.89
N ALA A 158 6.89 -3.27 5.72
CA ALA A 158 7.11 -4.16 4.59
C ALA A 158 5.78 -4.62 4.00
N LEU A 159 5.85 -5.14 2.78
CA LEU A 159 4.70 -5.70 2.07
C LEU A 159 4.83 -7.22 2.06
N ALA A 160 3.80 -7.90 2.52
CA ALA A 160 3.71 -9.35 2.41
C ALA A 160 3.15 -9.72 1.02
N ALA A 161 4.02 -9.98 0.06
CA ALA A 161 3.64 -10.61 -1.21
C ALA A 161 3.48 -12.12 -1.01
N ARG A 162 2.40 -12.71 -1.52
CA ARG A 162 2.20 -14.16 -1.43
C ARG A 162 3.15 -14.86 -2.39
N LYS A 163 3.85 -15.87 -1.88
CA LYS A 163 4.52 -16.84 -2.75
C LYS A 163 3.46 -17.81 -3.28
N PRO A 164 3.31 -17.97 -4.61
CA PRO A 164 2.41 -18.97 -5.16
C PRO A 164 2.84 -20.37 -4.70
N ARG A 165 1.87 -21.25 -4.41
CA ARG A 165 2.13 -22.61 -3.89
C ARG A 165 2.93 -23.47 -4.86
N GLU A 166 2.71 -23.26 -6.15
CA GLU A 166 3.52 -23.78 -7.24
C GLU A 166 4.28 -22.62 -7.87
N GLY A 167 5.52 -22.84 -8.29
CA GLY A 167 6.32 -21.79 -8.95
C GLY A 167 5.62 -21.31 -10.21
N VAL A 168 5.55 -19.99 -10.42
CA VAL A 168 5.02 -19.41 -11.65
C VAL A 168 6.14 -19.44 -12.69
N ARG A 169 6.05 -20.37 -13.63
CA ARG A 169 6.89 -20.38 -14.84
C ARG A 169 6.09 -19.83 -16.00
N LEU A 170 6.72 -18.97 -16.80
CA LEU A 170 6.12 -18.48 -18.04
C LEU A 170 6.36 -19.44 -19.20
N SER A 171 7.42 -20.25 -19.11
CA SER A 171 7.82 -21.25 -20.08
C SER A 171 7.61 -22.67 -19.55
N ASN A 172 7.12 -23.54 -20.44
CA ASN A 172 7.03 -24.97 -20.19
C ASN A 172 8.34 -25.71 -20.53
N ALA A 173 9.42 -24.98 -20.83
CA ALA A 173 10.68 -25.56 -21.24
C ALA A 173 11.34 -26.30 -20.05
N GLN A 174 11.68 -27.57 -20.26
CA GLN A 174 12.35 -28.41 -19.27
C GLN A 174 13.87 -28.24 -19.28
N GLU A 175 14.44 -27.64 -20.33
CA GLU A 175 15.87 -27.47 -20.51
C GLU A 175 16.34 -26.08 -20.06
N HIS A 176 17.54 -26.01 -19.48
CA HIS A 176 18.17 -24.74 -19.15
C HIS A 176 18.43 -23.95 -20.43
N PRO A 177 18.03 -22.67 -20.49
CA PRO A 177 18.33 -21.85 -21.64
C PRO A 177 19.87 -21.75 -21.82
N PRO A 178 20.37 -21.67 -23.06
CA PRO A 178 21.82 -21.63 -23.32
C PRO A 178 22.47 -20.48 -22.54
N GLU A 179 23.74 -20.64 -22.13
CA GLU A 179 24.45 -19.75 -21.18
C GLU A 179 24.43 -18.25 -21.54
N CYS A 180 24.16 -17.91 -22.80
CA CYS A 180 24.05 -16.53 -23.30
C CYS A 180 22.61 -16.05 -23.55
N SER A 181 21.59 -16.70 -22.98
CA SER A 181 20.18 -16.36 -23.19
C SER A 181 19.60 -15.59 -22.00
N TYR A 182 18.76 -14.59 -22.29
CA TYR A 182 17.95 -13.93 -21.27
C TYR A 182 16.94 -14.94 -20.71
N THR A 183 16.86 -15.06 -19.38
CA THR A 183 15.88 -15.93 -18.72
C THR A 183 14.49 -15.28 -18.72
N GLU A 184 13.45 -16.09 -18.47
CA GLU A 184 12.09 -15.58 -18.27
C GLU A 184 11.95 -14.61 -17.08
N ASP A 185 12.94 -14.59 -16.20
CA ASP A 185 13.03 -13.73 -15.02
C ASP A 185 13.65 -12.35 -15.29
N LEU A 186 14.08 -12.06 -16.54
CA LEU A 186 14.65 -10.76 -16.87
C LEU A 186 13.59 -9.65 -16.62
N LEU A 187 13.89 -8.75 -15.68
CA LEU A 187 12.95 -7.70 -15.24
C LEU A 187 12.41 -6.86 -16.41
N GLY A 188 13.26 -6.47 -17.35
CA GLY A 188 12.85 -5.70 -18.54
C GLY A 188 11.89 -6.48 -19.44
N TYR A 189 12.09 -7.79 -19.59
CA TYR A 189 11.18 -8.66 -20.32
C TYR A 189 9.83 -8.78 -19.60
N LEU A 190 9.84 -9.02 -18.29
CA LEU A 190 8.62 -9.12 -17.48
C LEU A 190 7.81 -7.83 -17.51
N ALA A 191 8.45 -6.68 -17.29
CA ALA A 191 7.80 -5.37 -17.31
C ALA A 191 7.21 -5.05 -18.69
N GLY A 192 7.99 -5.24 -19.77
CA GLY A 192 7.54 -5.00 -21.14
C GLY A 192 6.40 -5.93 -21.55
N ARG A 193 6.51 -7.23 -21.25
CA ARG A 193 5.47 -8.22 -21.56
C ARG A 193 4.17 -7.95 -20.80
N ALA A 194 4.25 -7.66 -19.50
CA ALA A 194 3.09 -7.36 -18.67
C ALA A 194 2.38 -6.08 -19.16
N HIS A 195 3.12 -5.01 -19.43
CA HIS A 195 2.58 -3.78 -19.98
C HIS A 195 1.86 -4.03 -21.32
N TYR A 196 2.52 -4.73 -22.25
CA TYR A 196 1.94 -5.05 -23.55
C TYR A 196 0.63 -5.83 -23.43
N GLN A 197 0.56 -6.84 -22.56
CA GLN A 197 -0.65 -7.64 -22.35
C GLN A 197 -1.80 -6.82 -21.77
N LEU A 198 -1.52 -5.94 -20.81
CA LEU A 198 -2.52 -5.03 -20.22
C LEU A 198 -3.09 -4.07 -21.27
N VAL A 199 -2.22 -3.45 -22.08
CA VAL A 199 -2.64 -2.53 -23.14
C VAL A 199 -3.39 -3.25 -24.26
N ALA A 200 -2.97 -4.45 -24.65
CA ALA A 200 -3.67 -5.26 -25.65
C ALA A 200 -5.10 -5.61 -25.22
N TYR A 201 -5.28 -5.91 -23.93
CA TYR A 201 -6.61 -6.17 -23.38
C TYR A 201 -7.47 -4.90 -23.36
N LEU A 202 -6.92 -3.77 -22.91
CA LEU A 202 -7.61 -2.47 -22.96
C LEU A 202 -8.02 -2.09 -24.39
N ARG A 203 -7.12 -2.26 -25.37
CA ARG A 203 -7.40 -1.98 -26.78
C ARG A 203 -8.61 -2.76 -27.29
N THR A 204 -8.73 -4.04 -26.92
CA THR A 204 -9.85 -4.89 -27.31
C THR A 204 -11.17 -4.34 -26.75
N LEU A 205 -11.17 -3.88 -25.50
CA LEU A 205 -12.35 -3.27 -24.89
C LEU A 205 -12.71 -1.93 -25.53
N LEU A 206 -11.74 -1.06 -25.77
CA LEU A 206 -11.96 0.21 -26.47
C LEU A 206 -12.61 -0.01 -27.84
N GLN A 207 -12.10 -0.95 -28.63
CA GLN A 207 -12.65 -1.28 -29.94
C GLN A 207 -14.10 -1.78 -29.87
N ASN A 208 -14.43 -2.63 -28.88
CA ASN A 208 -15.80 -3.11 -28.67
C ASN A 208 -16.77 -1.98 -28.34
N HIS A 209 -16.29 -0.94 -27.67
CA HIS A 209 -17.05 0.27 -27.35
C HIS A 209 -16.96 1.35 -28.44
N ARG A 210 -16.34 1.05 -29.60
CA ARG A 210 -16.12 1.98 -30.72
C ARG A 210 -15.31 3.23 -30.34
N LEU A 211 -14.45 3.08 -29.34
CA LEU A 211 -13.55 4.11 -28.84
C LEU A 211 -12.17 3.96 -29.49
N ASP A 212 -11.56 5.10 -29.84
CA ASP A 212 -10.26 5.13 -30.50
C ASP A 212 -9.12 5.07 -29.47
N GLU A 213 -8.26 4.05 -29.58
CA GLU A 213 -7.06 3.91 -28.76
C GLU A 213 -6.10 5.10 -28.92
N HIS A 214 -6.02 5.71 -30.11
CA HIS A 214 -5.17 6.87 -30.33
C HIS A 214 -5.68 8.10 -29.59
N ALA A 215 -7.01 8.21 -29.41
CA ALA A 215 -7.62 9.24 -28.59
C ALA A 215 -7.37 9.00 -27.09
N PHE A 216 -7.37 7.74 -26.64
CA PHE A 216 -7.25 7.37 -25.23
C PHE A 216 -6.12 8.12 -24.49
N PHE A 217 -4.88 8.06 -24.99
CA PHE A 217 -3.74 8.66 -24.30
C PHE A 217 -3.83 10.19 -24.25
N VAL A 218 -4.24 10.83 -25.34
CA VAL A 218 -4.40 12.29 -25.41
C VAL A 218 -5.50 12.76 -24.47
N LEU A 219 -6.68 12.12 -24.53
CA LEU A 219 -7.82 12.49 -23.68
C LEU A 219 -7.57 12.18 -22.20
N SER A 220 -6.81 11.13 -21.90
CA SER A 220 -6.39 10.81 -20.52
C SER A 220 -5.48 11.89 -19.95
N VAL A 221 -4.46 12.31 -20.70
CA VAL A 221 -3.57 13.41 -20.29
C VAL A 221 -4.36 14.71 -20.11
N LEU A 222 -5.19 15.07 -21.10
CA LEU A 222 -5.97 16.31 -21.07
C LEU A 222 -7.10 16.31 -20.00
N SER A 223 -7.49 15.13 -19.49
CA SER A 223 -8.44 15.01 -18.38
C SER A 223 -7.83 15.31 -17.02
N ILE A 224 -6.50 15.19 -16.91
CA ILE A 224 -5.74 15.44 -15.69
C ILE A 224 -5.18 16.86 -15.69
N GLN A 225 -4.59 17.28 -16.82
CA GLN A 225 -4.06 18.63 -17.01
C GLN A 225 -4.69 19.29 -18.25
N ASP A 226 -5.17 20.53 -18.11
CA ASP A 226 -5.75 21.27 -19.23
C ASP A 226 -4.72 22.19 -19.92
N LYS A 227 -5.08 22.72 -21.10
CA LYS A 227 -4.34 23.81 -21.77
C LYS A 227 -2.88 23.48 -22.09
N LEU A 228 -2.64 22.25 -22.52
CA LEU A 228 -1.31 21.76 -22.90
C LEU A 228 -1.00 22.04 -24.37
N THR A 229 0.26 22.33 -24.68
CA THR A 229 0.75 22.34 -26.07
C THR A 229 0.94 20.91 -26.60
N LEU A 230 1.04 20.75 -27.93
CA LEU A 230 1.35 19.46 -28.54
C LEU A 230 2.67 18.85 -28.03
N GLU A 231 3.68 19.70 -27.81
CA GLU A 231 4.97 19.29 -27.25
C GLU A 231 4.80 18.72 -25.83
N GLN A 232 4.04 19.41 -24.97
CA GLN A 232 3.76 18.94 -23.61
C GLN A 232 2.96 17.63 -23.61
N ILE A 233 1.94 17.52 -24.48
CA ILE A 233 1.17 16.27 -24.64
C ILE A 233 2.10 15.12 -25.01
N ASN A 234 2.96 15.31 -26.03
CA ASN A 234 3.94 14.30 -26.46
C ASN A 234 4.90 13.89 -25.34
N HIS A 235 5.30 14.83 -24.51
CA HIS A 235 6.18 14.57 -23.39
C HIS A 235 5.52 13.68 -22.33
N TYR A 236 4.24 13.91 -22.02
CA TYR A 236 3.49 13.06 -21.08
C TYR A 236 3.15 11.67 -21.63
N VAL A 237 2.96 11.51 -22.94
CA VAL A 237 2.65 10.21 -23.55
C VAL A 237 3.88 9.45 -24.05
N ALA A 238 5.09 10.00 -23.88
CA ALA A 238 6.33 9.41 -24.38
C ALA A 238 6.54 7.96 -23.92
N TYR A 239 6.13 7.62 -22.68
CA TYR A 239 6.23 6.26 -22.13
C TYR A 239 5.45 5.20 -22.92
N THR A 240 4.48 5.63 -23.74
CA THR A 240 3.66 4.75 -24.58
C THR A 240 4.38 4.30 -25.84
N GLY A 241 5.53 4.92 -26.16
CA GLY A 241 6.24 4.73 -27.43
C GLY A 241 5.50 5.29 -28.65
N ARG A 242 4.45 6.09 -28.44
CA ARG A 242 3.67 6.75 -29.49
C ARG A 242 3.97 8.24 -29.56
N GLU A 243 3.96 8.76 -30.77
CA GLU A 243 4.04 10.20 -31.04
C GLU A 243 2.66 10.71 -31.48
N VAL A 244 2.18 11.74 -30.79
CA VAL A 244 0.97 12.48 -31.14
C VAL A 244 1.36 13.57 -32.14
N ASN A 245 0.84 13.45 -33.35
CA ASN A 245 1.09 14.42 -34.41
C ASN A 245 -0.11 15.37 -34.60
N LEU A 246 0.10 16.40 -35.40
CA LEU A 246 -0.94 17.39 -35.71
C LEU A 246 -2.17 16.77 -36.38
N ALA A 247 -1.99 15.72 -37.20
CA ALA A 247 -3.11 15.06 -37.88
C ALA A 247 -4.06 14.38 -36.88
N LEU A 248 -3.52 13.77 -35.82
CA LEU A 248 -4.33 13.21 -34.74
C LEU A 248 -5.06 14.32 -33.98
N MET A 249 -4.40 15.44 -33.66
CA MET A 249 -5.06 16.56 -32.98
C MET A 249 -6.20 17.16 -33.81
N LEU A 250 -6.00 17.34 -35.12
CA LEU A 250 -7.05 17.78 -36.05
C LEU A 250 -8.20 16.78 -36.13
N PHE A 251 -7.91 15.48 -36.07
CA PHE A 251 -8.93 14.44 -36.02
C PHE A 251 -9.76 14.56 -34.74
N LEU A 252 -9.13 14.70 -33.57
CA LEU A 252 -9.83 14.85 -32.29
C LEU A 252 -10.65 16.14 -32.22
N GLU A 253 -10.16 17.23 -32.82
CA GLU A 253 -10.90 18.49 -32.95
C GLU A 253 -12.12 18.31 -33.85
N LYS A 254 -11.99 17.60 -34.97
CA LYS A 254 -13.11 17.28 -35.88
C LYS A 254 -14.16 16.39 -35.23
N GLN A 255 -13.77 15.48 -34.34
CA GLN A 255 -14.71 14.68 -33.53
C GLN A 255 -15.36 15.51 -32.42
N GLY A 256 -14.91 16.74 -32.17
CA GLY A 256 -15.42 17.60 -31.12
C GLY A 256 -14.94 17.20 -29.72
N TYR A 257 -13.85 16.43 -29.59
CA TYR A 257 -13.33 16.00 -28.28
C TYR A 257 -12.35 17.00 -27.67
N VAL A 258 -11.65 17.76 -28.51
CA VAL A 258 -10.71 18.80 -28.08
C VAL A 258 -10.99 20.07 -28.85
N VAL A 259 -10.67 21.21 -28.22
CA VAL A 259 -10.64 22.51 -28.88
C VAL A 259 -9.22 23.07 -28.80
N MET A 260 -8.75 23.66 -29.89
CA MET A 260 -7.49 24.39 -29.91
C MET A 260 -7.73 25.86 -29.56
N GLU A 261 -7.15 26.29 -28.44
CA GLU A 261 -7.13 27.67 -27.99
C GLU A 261 -5.79 28.31 -28.36
N ARG A 262 -5.84 29.40 -29.13
CA ARG A 262 -4.66 30.21 -29.45
C ARG A 262 -4.48 31.30 -28.39
N LYS A 263 -3.45 31.17 -27.54
CA LYS A 263 -3.06 32.20 -26.57
C LYS A 263 -1.67 32.74 -26.93
N GLY A 264 -1.64 33.89 -27.59
CA GLY A 264 -0.39 34.46 -28.13
C GLY A 264 0.15 33.61 -29.28
N ASN A 265 1.42 33.20 -29.20
CA ASN A 265 2.11 32.45 -30.26
C ASN A 265 2.16 30.93 -30.01
N ARG A 266 1.34 30.39 -29.10
CA ARG A 266 1.28 28.95 -28.80
C ARG A 266 -0.15 28.44 -28.87
N ASP A 267 -0.31 27.30 -29.54
CA ASP A 267 -1.56 26.55 -29.61
C ASP A 267 -1.65 25.61 -28.42
N ARG A 268 -2.76 25.68 -27.69
CA ARG A 268 -3.04 24.84 -26.52
C ARG A 268 -4.34 24.09 -26.72
N TYR A 269 -4.41 22.87 -26.21
CA TYR A 269 -5.57 22.01 -26.37
C TYR A 269 -6.30 21.84 -25.05
N VAL A 270 -7.63 21.86 -25.12
CA VAL A 270 -8.53 21.71 -23.97
C VAL A 270 -9.61 20.68 -24.32
N LEU A 271 -10.01 19.86 -23.35
CA LEU A 271 -11.17 18.97 -23.53
C LEU A 271 -12.47 19.77 -23.62
N THR A 272 -13.29 19.41 -24.60
CA THR A 272 -14.70 19.83 -24.69
C THR A 272 -15.56 19.07 -23.67
N ALA A 273 -16.86 19.35 -23.61
CA ALA A 273 -17.79 18.59 -22.78
C ALA A 273 -17.87 17.13 -23.27
N GLU A 274 -18.01 16.94 -24.58
CA GLU A 274 -18.05 15.64 -25.24
C GLU A 274 -16.74 14.87 -25.05
N GLY A 275 -15.60 15.54 -25.15
CA GLY A 275 -14.29 14.93 -24.90
C GLY A 275 -14.11 14.47 -23.45
N ARG A 276 -14.70 15.18 -22.48
CA ARG A 276 -14.72 14.76 -21.07
C ARG A 276 -15.60 13.52 -20.88
N GLU A 277 -16.77 13.46 -21.50
CA GLU A 277 -17.64 12.27 -21.45
C GLU A 277 -16.93 11.04 -22.02
N VAL A 278 -16.33 11.17 -23.21
CA VAL A 278 -15.54 10.08 -23.82
C VAL A 278 -14.34 9.70 -22.95
N SER A 279 -13.66 10.66 -22.33
CA SER A 279 -12.55 10.39 -21.40
C SER A 279 -13.03 9.64 -20.14
N LEU A 280 -14.22 9.94 -19.62
CA LEU A 280 -14.82 9.21 -18.51
C LEU A 280 -15.10 7.74 -18.90
N GLU A 281 -15.62 7.49 -20.10
CA GLU A 281 -15.82 6.13 -20.61
C GLU A 281 -14.50 5.37 -20.74
N HIS A 282 -13.46 6.02 -21.28
CA HIS A 282 -12.10 5.48 -21.34
C HIS A 282 -11.57 5.09 -19.95
N VAL A 283 -11.68 5.98 -18.96
CA VAL A 283 -11.23 5.73 -17.59
C VAL A 283 -12.03 4.59 -16.95
N ALA A 284 -13.33 4.51 -17.20
CA ALA A 284 -14.17 3.42 -16.70
C ALA A 284 -13.71 2.05 -17.24
N LEU A 285 -13.41 1.96 -18.54
CA LEU A 285 -12.88 0.73 -19.15
C LEU A 285 -11.50 0.38 -18.62
N ALA A 286 -10.60 1.36 -18.46
CA ALA A 286 -9.28 1.14 -17.87
C ALA A 286 -9.36 0.61 -16.43
N LYS A 287 -10.27 1.16 -15.61
CA LYS A 287 -10.55 0.68 -14.26
C LYS A 287 -11.15 -0.72 -14.24
N ALA A 288 -12.00 -1.06 -15.21
CA ALA A 288 -12.54 -2.42 -15.34
C ALA A 288 -11.44 -3.45 -15.64
N VAL A 289 -10.47 -3.11 -16.50
CA VAL A 289 -9.28 -3.95 -16.73
C VAL A 289 -8.49 -4.14 -15.44
N GLU A 290 -8.20 -3.06 -14.74
CA GLU A 290 -7.46 -3.10 -13.47
C GLU A 290 -8.17 -3.98 -12.42
N GLN A 291 -9.49 -3.84 -12.31
CA GLN A 291 -10.30 -4.65 -11.40
C GLN A 291 -10.21 -6.15 -11.71
N GLN A 292 -10.35 -6.54 -12.98
CA GLN A 292 -10.24 -7.95 -13.37
C GLN A 292 -8.84 -8.54 -13.10
N VAL A 293 -7.79 -7.75 -13.29
CA VAL A 293 -6.41 -8.16 -12.96
C VAL A 293 -6.25 -8.32 -11.46
N THR A 294 -6.78 -7.36 -10.69
CA THR A 294 -6.71 -7.35 -9.22
C THR A 294 -7.48 -8.52 -8.61
N GLU A 295 -8.60 -8.93 -9.19
CA GLU A 295 -9.35 -10.12 -8.78
C GLU A 295 -8.55 -11.41 -8.96
N LYS A 296 -7.77 -11.51 -10.05
CA LYS A 296 -6.95 -12.70 -10.35
C LYS A 296 -5.68 -12.77 -9.49
N LEU A 297 -5.03 -11.63 -9.26
CA LEU A 297 -3.81 -11.55 -8.45
C LEU A 297 -4.12 -11.54 -6.94
N GLY A 298 -5.28 -11.03 -6.55
CA GLY A 298 -5.62 -10.73 -5.17
C GLY A 298 -5.18 -9.32 -4.76
N ALA A 299 -5.90 -8.73 -3.81
CA ALA A 299 -5.70 -7.35 -3.39
C ALA A 299 -4.30 -7.08 -2.84
N GLY A 300 -3.76 -7.99 -2.02
CA GLY A 300 -2.41 -7.86 -1.43
C GLY A 300 -1.29 -7.84 -2.45
N ASP A 301 -1.27 -8.81 -3.37
CA ASP A 301 -0.23 -8.90 -4.40
C ASP A 301 -0.36 -7.74 -5.40
N SER A 302 -1.58 -7.30 -5.70
CA SER A 302 -1.82 -6.13 -6.54
C SER A 302 -1.31 -4.84 -5.91
N GLN A 303 -1.51 -4.65 -4.60
CA GLN A 303 -0.97 -3.52 -3.86
C GLN A 303 0.56 -3.57 -3.81
N ALA A 304 1.13 -4.75 -3.54
CA ALA A 304 2.58 -4.95 -3.56
C ALA A 304 3.18 -4.60 -4.94
N LEU A 305 2.57 -5.09 -6.02
CA LEU A 305 2.98 -4.80 -7.38
C LEU A 305 2.93 -3.30 -7.68
N LYS A 306 1.86 -2.59 -7.30
CA LYS A 306 1.75 -1.13 -7.50
C LYS A 306 2.90 -0.38 -6.82
N ILE A 307 3.25 -0.75 -5.58
CA ILE A 307 4.35 -0.10 -4.86
C ILE A 307 5.71 -0.43 -5.51
N LEU A 308 5.93 -1.69 -5.88
CA LEU A 308 7.16 -2.10 -6.57
C LEU A 308 7.32 -1.42 -7.93
N LEU A 309 6.23 -1.26 -8.70
CA LEU A 309 6.24 -0.53 -9.96
C LEU A 309 6.55 0.96 -9.76
N LYS A 310 5.97 1.62 -8.76
CA LYS A 310 6.30 3.02 -8.44
C LYS A 310 7.78 3.18 -8.09
N ARG A 311 8.33 2.27 -7.27
CA ARG A 311 9.76 2.26 -6.93
C ARG A 311 10.64 2.00 -8.15
N LEU A 312 10.23 1.09 -9.04
CA LEU A 312 10.93 0.82 -10.28
C LEU A 312 10.94 2.07 -11.18
N ILE A 313 9.77 2.70 -11.39
CA ILE A 313 9.63 3.94 -12.17
C ILE A 313 10.57 5.02 -11.63
N GLN A 314 10.58 5.26 -10.32
CA GLN A 314 11.48 6.23 -9.70
C GLN A 314 12.96 5.87 -9.88
N ALA A 315 13.33 4.59 -9.79
CA ALA A 315 14.70 4.13 -9.95
C ALA A 315 15.19 4.17 -11.41
N THR A 316 14.27 4.16 -12.38
CA THR A 316 14.57 4.17 -13.82
C THR A 316 14.19 5.46 -14.52
N ASP A 317 13.79 6.50 -13.77
CA ASP A 317 13.26 7.74 -14.33
C ASP A 317 14.30 8.44 -15.23
N PRO A 318 14.06 8.58 -16.54
CA PRO A 318 14.94 9.31 -17.43
C PRO A 318 14.68 10.82 -17.41
N GLY A 319 13.86 11.32 -16.47
CA GLY A 319 13.44 12.71 -16.34
C GLY A 319 12.07 12.98 -16.97
N ILE A 320 11.15 12.02 -16.93
CA ILE A 320 9.77 12.20 -17.45
C ILE A 320 8.95 12.98 -16.41
N PRO A 321 8.29 14.09 -16.79
CA PRO A 321 7.51 14.88 -15.86
C PRO A 321 6.33 14.14 -15.28
N ASP A 322 6.06 14.40 -14.01
CA ASP A 322 4.90 13.88 -13.34
C ASP A 322 3.64 14.59 -13.85
N LEU A 323 2.72 13.80 -14.40
CA LEU A 323 1.43 14.27 -14.90
C LEU A 323 0.55 14.85 -13.78
N TRP A 324 0.80 14.47 -12.53
CA TRP A 324 0.01 14.90 -11.38
C TRP A 324 0.57 16.12 -10.66
N THR A 325 1.80 16.57 -11.00
CA THR A 325 2.33 17.82 -10.47
C THR A 325 1.73 19.02 -11.18
N THR A 326 0.94 19.80 -10.44
CA THR A 326 0.58 21.18 -10.81
C THR A 326 1.77 22.09 -10.52
N GLU A 327 2.05 23.09 -11.38
CA GLU A 327 3.16 24.06 -11.21
C GLU A 327 3.15 24.80 -9.84
N ASP A 328 2.06 24.70 -9.06
CA ASP A 328 1.90 25.28 -7.72
C ASP A 328 2.27 24.33 -6.54
N SER A 329 2.76 23.11 -6.79
CA SER A 329 3.14 22.20 -5.70
C SER A 329 4.56 22.51 -5.18
N PRO A 330 4.73 22.87 -3.90
CA PRO A 330 6.06 23.11 -3.35
C PRO A 330 6.88 21.82 -3.43
N ILE A 331 8.08 21.93 -3.99
CA ILE A 331 9.07 20.86 -4.03
C ILE A 331 9.31 20.40 -2.59
N LEU A 332 8.79 19.22 -2.24
CA LEU A 332 9.15 18.54 -0.99
C LEU A 332 10.60 18.08 -1.15
N THR A 333 11.53 18.91 -0.72
CA THR A 333 12.92 18.51 -0.54
C THR A 333 12.94 17.39 0.51
N ASN A 334 13.37 16.21 0.10
CA ASN A 334 13.66 15.10 1.02
C ASN A 334 14.54 15.61 2.17
N PRO A 335 14.17 15.37 3.44
CA PRO A 335 15.09 15.61 4.54
C PRO A 335 16.23 14.61 4.39
N THR A 336 17.41 15.13 4.08
CA THR A 336 18.68 14.42 4.19
C THR A 336 18.75 13.72 5.53
N SER A 337 19.10 12.43 5.48
CA SER A 337 19.38 11.59 6.63
C SER A 337 20.56 12.15 7.45
N GLU A 338 20.28 12.99 8.44
CA GLU A 338 21.20 13.21 9.55
C GLU A 338 21.00 12.09 10.56
N VAL A 339 21.97 11.18 10.59
CA VAL A 339 22.16 10.20 11.66
C VAL A 339 22.76 10.94 12.84
N PRO A 340 22.11 10.99 14.03
CA PRO A 340 22.77 11.51 15.21
C PRO A 340 23.78 10.48 15.73
N SER A 341 24.99 10.98 15.96
CA SER A 341 26.15 10.32 16.60
C SER A 341 25.84 9.67 17.93
#